data_AF-A0A0N8XF98-F1
#
_entry.id   AF-A0A0N8XF98-F1
#
_cell.length_a   1.000
_cell.length_b   1.000
_cell.length_c   1.000
_cell.angle_alpha   90.00
_cell.angle_beta   90.00
_cell.angle_gamma   90.00
#
_symmetry.space_group_name_H-M   'P 1'
#
loop_
_entity.id
_entity.type
_entity.pdbx_description
1 polymer ?
#
loop_
_entity_poly.entity_id
_entity_poly.type
_entity_poly.pdbx_seq_one_letter_code
_entity_poly.pdbx_strand_id
1 'polypeptide(L)'
;MAHAHHAAHAHVHHIEERKEDSSQGDLKTKVMLRQVASTTGKSKRSKTQNHKAEDQNINLHKFSSKLESISANHSKEKCAKNIRIALQAAGADVSKHPVAASDWGQTLEKNGYKKIKPAFNRPQEGDIYIIERTSGHTYGHIAGYTGNGWFSDFRQKTYAVYKEKDVKYSYYRLDS
;
A
#
# COMPACT_ATOMS: atom_id res chain seq x y z
N MET A 1 -50.19 -27.41 -47.26
CA MET A 1 -50.85 -26.29 -47.97
C MET A 1 -50.48 -25.04 -47.18
N ALA A 2 -49.37 -24.35 -47.46
CA ALA A 2 -48.96 -23.64 -48.67
C ALA A 2 -49.54 -22.21 -48.74
N HIS A 3 -48.60 -21.27 -48.93
CA HIS A 3 -48.71 -19.86 -49.35
C HIS A 3 -49.26 -18.86 -48.34
N ALA A 4 -48.81 -17.61 -48.26
CA ALA A 4 -47.62 -16.82 -48.63
C ALA A 4 -48.02 -15.37 -48.27
N HIS A 5 -47.08 -14.42 -48.21
CA HIS A 5 -47.13 -13.07 -48.82
C HIS A 5 -45.99 -12.19 -48.25
N HIS A 6 -44.95 -12.03 -49.08
CA HIS A 6 -44.19 -10.82 -49.48
C HIS A 6 -44.53 -9.45 -48.83
N ALA A 7 -43.66 -8.44 -48.67
CA ALA A 7 -42.36 -8.13 -49.30
C ALA A 7 -41.53 -7.06 -48.51
N ALA A 8 -40.20 -7.12 -48.71
CA ALA A 8 -39.20 -6.06 -48.94
C ALA A 8 -39.21 -4.72 -48.19
N HIS A 9 -38.04 -4.34 -47.63
CA HIS A 9 -37.28 -3.18 -48.11
C HIS A 9 -35.82 -3.23 -47.60
N ALA A 10 -34.90 -2.84 -48.48
CA ALA A 10 -33.45 -2.79 -48.26
C ALA A 10 -32.98 -1.34 -48.02
N HIS A 11 -31.71 -1.23 -47.61
CA HIS A 11 -30.74 -0.16 -47.91
C HIS A 11 -30.53 1.04 -46.95
N VAL A 12 -29.23 1.17 -46.56
CA VAL A 12 -28.35 2.36 -46.64
C VAL A 12 -27.82 2.94 -45.31
N HIS A 13 -26.49 2.89 -45.20
CA HIS A 13 -25.62 3.76 -44.41
C HIS A 13 -25.74 5.23 -44.87
N HIS A 14 -25.97 6.19 -43.97
CA HIS A 14 -25.49 7.54 -44.22
C HIS A 14 -25.23 8.33 -42.94
N ILE A 15 -24.13 9.06 -43.01
CA ILE A 15 -23.53 10.00 -42.07
C ILE A 15 -24.46 11.21 -41.90
N GLU A 16 -24.70 11.66 -40.67
CA GLU A 16 -25.25 12.99 -40.39
C GLU A 16 -24.17 13.85 -39.73
N GLU A 17 -23.47 14.64 -40.54
CA GLU A 17 -22.86 15.90 -40.10
C GLU A 17 -23.98 16.95 -40.01
N ARG A 18 -24.16 17.57 -38.84
CA ARG A 18 -24.83 18.86 -38.73
C ARG A 18 -23.97 19.81 -37.88
N LYS A 19 -23.49 20.86 -38.56
CA LYS A 19 -23.02 22.13 -37.98
C LYS A 19 -24.21 22.95 -37.49
N GLU A 20 -24.05 23.69 -36.40
CA GLU A 20 -24.33 25.14 -36.19
C GLU A 20 -23.75 25.48 -34.80
N ASP A 21 -22.64 26.21 -34.73
CA ASP A 21 -22.51 27.66 -34.53
C ASP A 21 -23.21 28.19 -33.27
N SER A 22 -22.41 28.64 -32.29
CA SER A 22 -22.40 30.05 -31.87
C SER A 22 -21.86 30.24 -30.45
N SER A 23 -21.08 31.32 -30.31
CA SER A 23 -20.92 32.16 -29.12
C SER A 23 -19.73 31.93 -28.17
N GLN A 24 -18.62 32.60 -28.52
CA GLN A 24 -18.10 33.80 -27.82
C GLN A 24 -17.40 33.66 -26.45
N GLY A 25 -16.19 34.24 -26.39
CA GLY A 25 -15.51 34.70 -25.16
C GLY A 25 -14.10 34.11 -25.00
N ASP A 26 -13.06 34.67 -25.61
CA ASP A 26 -12.26 35.82 -25.16
C ASP A 26 -10.93 35.42 -24.49
N LEU A 27 -9.86 35.89 -25.14
CA LEU A 27 -8.63 36.48 -24.59
C LEU A 27 -7.48 35.57 -24.12
N LYS A 28 -6.45 35.63 -24.99
CA LYS A 28 -5.05 35.98 -24.70
C LYS A 28 -4.36 35.17 -23.59
N THR A 29 -3.23 34.58 -23.95
CA THR A 29 -1.94 35.11 -23.46
C THR A 29 -0.82 34.79 -24.44
N LYS A 30 -0.08 35.85 -24.76
CA LYS A 30 1.04 35.95 -25.68
C LYS A 30 2.31 35.51 -24.95
N VAL A 31 3.03 34.54 -25.51
CA VAL A 31 4.37 34.15 -25.04
C VAL A 31 5.36 35.23 -25.47
N MET A 32 6.03 35.88 -24.51
CA MET A 32 7.21 36.69 -24.80
C MET A 32 8.09 36.86 -23.54
N LEU A 33 9.31 36.32 -23.66
CA LEU A 33 10.60 36.66 -23.02
C LEU A 33 10.63 37.17 -21.57
N ARG A 34 11.51 36.57 -20.76
CA ARG A 34 12.76 37.24 -20.30
C ARG A 34 13.62 36.35 -19.41
N GLN A 35 14.90 36.33 -19.75
CA GLN A 35 16.03 35.83 -18.97
C GLN A 35 16.51 36.96 -18.05
N VAL A 36 16.68 36.73 -16.75
CA VAL A 36 17.58 37.52 -15.87
C VAL A 36 18.09 36.66 -14.71
N ALA A 37 19.36 36.87 -14.37
CA ALA A 37 20.16 36.11 -13.43
C ALA A 37 20.09 36.61 -11.98
N SER A 38 20.45 35.70 -11.07
CA SER A 38 21.16 35.90 -9.79
C SER A 38 20.67 36.96 -8.79
N THR A 39 20.16 36.49 -7.64
CA THR A 39 20.50 37.09 -6.34
C THR A 39 20.69 36.02 -5.26
N THR A 40 21.67 36.32 -4.42
CA THR A 40 22.21 35.64 -3.24
C THR A 40 21.20 35.30 -2.14
N GLY A 41 21.33 34.10 -1.57
CA GLY A 41 20.65 33.70 -0.33
C GLY A 41 21.44 32.65 0.45
N LYS A 42 22.51 33.09 1.12
CA LYS A 42 23.23 32.31 2.15
C LYS A 42 22.25 32.04 3.30
N SER A 43 21.79 30.80 3.46
CA SER A 43 21.18 30.33 4.71
C SER A 43 22.04 29.22 5.29
N LYS A 44 23.01 29.61 6.13
CA LYS A 44 23.63 28.73 7.11
C LYS A 44 22.53 28.24 8.05
N ARG A 45 22.20 26.96 8.00
CA ARG A 45 21.42 26.30 9.04
C ARG A 45 22.35 25.38 9.84
N SER A 46 23.01 25.96 10.82
CA SER A 46 23.62 25.24 11.92
C SER A 46 22.52 24.66 12.81
N LYS A 47 22.40 23.34 12.89
CA LYS A 47 21.89 22.65 14.07
C LYS A 47 22.73 21.41 14.34
N THR A 48 23.65 21.59 15.28
CA THR A 48 24.24 20.64 16.21
C THR A 48 23.43 19.34 16.32
N GLN A 49 24.01 18.24 15.85
CA GLN A 49 23.51 16.90 16.16
C GLN A 49 23.98 16.53 17.56
N ASN A 50 23.05 16.61 18.52
CA ASN A 50 23.26 16.15 19.88
C ASN A 50 22.84 14.68 19.90
N HIS A 51 23.82 13.77 19.99
CA HIS A 51 23.61 12.34 20.11
C HIS A 51 22.96 12.04 21.48
N LYS A 52 21.64 11.84 21.48
CA LYS A 52 20.87 11.37 22.63
C LYS A 52 20.09 10.15 22.15
N ALA A 53 20.22 9.02 22.84
CA ALA A 53 19.64 7.73 22.51
C ALA A 53 18.25 7.86 21.85
N GLU A 54 18.16 7.43 20.60
CA GLU A 54 16.94 7.54 19.80
C GLU A 54 15.90 6.54 20.32
N ASP A 55 14.86 7.09 20.94
CA ASP A 55 13.54 6.48 21.00
C ASP A 55 13.19 6.05 19.57
N GLN A 56 13.13 4.74 19.32
CA GLN A 56 12.98 4.16 17.98
C GLN A 56 11.56 4.43 17.47
N ASN A 57 11.31 5.66 17.04
CA ASN A 57 10.02 6.06 16.49
C ASN A 57 9.92 5.52 15.05
N ILE A 58 9.36 4.33 14.90
CA ILE A 58 9.07 3.71 13.61
C ILE A 58 8.13 4.61 12.82
N ASN A 59 8.57 5.02 11.62
CA ASN A 59 7.74 5.82 10.74
C ASN A 59 6.72 4.94 10.00
N LEU A 60 5.47 4.91 10.50
CA LEU A 60 4.39 4.08 9.96
C LEU A 60 4.11 4.35 8.48
N HIS A 61 4.13 5.61 8.05
CA HIS A 61 3.91 5.96 6.65
C HIS A 61 5.01 5.38 5.73
N LYS A 62 6.28 5.40 6.16
CA LYS A 62 7.38 4.76 5.43
C LYS A 62 7.22 3.25 5.42
N PHE A 63 6.79 2.65 6.52
CA PHE A 63 6.49 1.21 6.58
C PHE A 63 5.42 0.84 5.54
N SER A 64 4.27 1.51 5.58
CA SER A 64 3.14 1.28 4.68
C SER A 64 3.54 1.48 3.23
N SER A 65 4.10 2.64 2.90
CA SER A 65 4.54 2.97 1.53
C SER A 65 5.56 1.97 1.01
N LYS A 66 6.52 1.57 1.86
CA LYS A 66 7.54 0.61 1.44
C LYS A 66 6.91 -0.75 1.20
N LEU A 67 6.07 -1.23 2.12
CA LEU A 67 5.42 -2.53 2.04
C LEU A 67 4.59 -2.63 0.75
N GLU A 68 3.74 -1.65 0.47
CA GLU A 68 2.96 -1.59 -0.77
C GLU A 68 3.86 -1.67 -2.02
N SER A 69 4.94 -0.88 -2.06
CA SER A 69 5.83 -0.81 -3.24
C SER A 69 6.57 -2.12 -3.56
N ILE A 70 6.76 -2.99 -2.57
CA ILE A 70 7.50 -4.25 -2.73
C ILE A 70 6.59 -5.49 -2.77
N SER A 71 5.30 -5.32 -2.52
CA SER A 71 4.32 -6.40 -2.60
C SER A 71 3.98 -6.73 -4.06
N ALA A 72 3.83 -8.02 -4.33
CA ALA A 72 3.40 -8.53 -5.63
C ALA A 72 1.87 -8.62 -5.73
N ASN A 73 1.37 -8.97 -6.91
CA ASN A 73 -0.07 -9.20 -7.15
C ASN A 73 -0.59 -10.52 -6.54
N HIS A 74 0.30 -11.45 -6.22
CA HIS A 74 -0.02 -12.75 -5.61
C HIS A 74 1.14 -13.24 -4.73
N SER A 75 0.86 -14.17 -3.83
CA SER A 75 1.85 -14.71 -2.88
C SER A 75 3.11 -15.21 -3.58
N LYS A 76 4.26 -14.86 -3.02
CA LYS A 76 5.59 -15.33 -3.39
C LYS A 76 6.28 -16.04 -2.23
N GLU A 77 5.53 -16.37 -1.18
CA GLU A 77 6.00 -17.03 0.04
C GLU A 77 7.13 -16.26 0.74
N LYS A 78 7.09 -14.92 0.62
CA LYS A 78 8.14 -14.02 1.11
C LYS A 78 7.62 -13.02 2.14
N CYS A 79 6.50 -13.33 2.80
CA CYS A 79 5.81 -12.42 3.72
C CYS A 79 6.73 -11.83 4.80
N ALA A 80 7.47 -12.69 5.52
CA ALA A 80 8.45 -12.27 6.53
C ALA A 80 9.56 -11.38 5.96
N LYS A 81 10.03 -11.67 4.73
CA LYS A 81 11.06 -10.86 4.07
C LYS A 81 10.55 -9.46 3.73
N ASN A 82 9.34 -9.35 3.20
CA ASN A 82 8.78 -8.05 2.83
C ASN A 82 8.48 -7.19 4.07
N ILE A 83 7.90 -7.79 5.12
CA ILE A 83 7.71 -7.11 6.41
C ILE A 83 9.04 -6.64 7.00
N ARG A 84 10.09 -7.47 6.96
CA ARG A 84 11.44 -7.05 7.37
C ARG A 84 11.89 -5.79 6.64
N ILE A 85 11.83 -5.80 5.30
CA ILE A 85 12.32 -4.69 4.48
C ILE A 85 11.52 -3.42 4.76
N ALA A 86 10.21 -3.52 4.92
CA ALA A 86 9.35 -2.40 5.25
C ALA A 86 9.65 -1.83 6.65
N LEU A 87 9.78 -2.68 7.67
CA LEU A 87 10.16 -2.28 9.03
C LEU A 87 11.53 -1.62 9.06
N GLN A 88 12.53 -2.21 8.37
CA GLN A 88 13.87 -1.64 8.26
C GLN A 88 13.84 -0.26 7.61
N ALA A 89 13.07 -0.08 6.53
CA ALA A 89 12.93 1.21 5.87
C ALA A 89 12.23 2.27 6.74
N ALA A 90 11.41 1.82 7.70
CA ALA A 90 10.72 2.66 8.66
C ALA A 90 11.55 3.01 9.90
N GLY A 91 12.77 2.44 10.03
CA GLY A 91 13.68 2.70 11.13
C GLY A 91 13.67 1.65 12.24
N ALA A 92 13.00 0.51 12.06
CA ALA A 92 13.00 -0.58 13.04
C ALA A 92 14.37 -1.31 13.08
N ASP A 93 14.81 -1.70 14.27
CA ASP A 93 15.92 -2.64 14.44
C ASP A 93 15.45 -4.07 14.16
N VAL A 94 15.81 -4.56 12.98
CA VAL A 94 15.55 -5.94 12.53
C VAL A 94 16.83 -6.75 12.38
N SER A 95 17.94 -6.35 13.02
CA SER A 95 19.24 -7.04 12.90
C SER A 95 19.19 -8.52 13.33
N LYS A 96 18.37 -8.84 14.33
CA LYS A 96 18.16 -10.19 14.87
C LYS A 96 16.73 -10.68 14.62
N HIS A 97 16.27 -10.59 13.37
CA HIS A 97 14.93 -11.04 12.98
C HIS A 97 14.89 -12.56 12.75
N PRO A 98 13.76 -13.24 13.04
CA PRO A 98 13.58 -14.64 12.71
C PRO A 98 13.32 -14.84 11.21
N VAL A 99 13.50 -16.08 10.75
CA VAL A 99 13.15 -16.49 9.38
C VAL A 99 11.64 -16.71 9.26
N ALA A 100 11.05 -17.44 10.21
CA ALA A 100 9.63 -17.80 10.18
C ALA A 100 8.74 -16.62 10.58
N ALA A 101 7.65 -16.44 9.84
CA ALA A 101 6.68 -15.37 10.07
C ALA A 101 6.03 -15.46 11.46
N SER A 102 5.72 -16.66 11.94
CA SER A 102 5.11 -16.88 13.26
C SER A 102 5.96 -16.38 14.43
N ASP A 103 7.28 -16.28 14.26
CA ASP A 103 8.22 -16.00 15.35
C ASP A 103 8.54 -14.50 15.51
N TRP A 104 7.95 -13.65 14.65
CA TRP A 104 8.23 -12.21 14.60
C TRP A 104 7.77 -11.42 15.83
N GLY A 105 6.90 -11.98 16.68
CA GLY A 105 6.31 -11.28 17.82
C GLY A 105 7.35 -10.57 18.70
N GLN A 106 8.40 -11.27 19.10
CA GLN A 106 9.45 -10.70 19.95
C GLN A 106 10.25 -9.59 19.23
N THR A 107 10.45 -9.70 17.92
CA THR A 107 11.10 -8.63 17.13
C THR A 107 10.23 -7.40 17.07
N LEU A 108 8.90 -7.55 16.92
CA LEU A 108 7.97 -6.43 16.95
C LEU A 108 7.95 -5.76 18.32
N GLU A 109 7.88 -6.55 19.40
CA GLU A 109 7.86 -6.02 20.77
C GLU A 109 9.12 -5.24 21.14
N LYS A 110 10.31 -5.71 20.71
CA LYS A 110 11.57 -4.96 20.86
C LYS A 110 11.59 -3.62 20.14
N ASN A 111 10.78 -3.50 19.10
CA ASN A 111 10.61 -2.31 18.29
C ASN A 111 9.43 -1.43 18.76
N GLY A 112 8.92 -1.68 19.98
CA GLY A 112 7.88 -0.87 20.61
C GLY A 112 6.45 -1.28 20.30
N TYR A 113 6.22 -2.29 19.44
CA TYR A 113 4.87 -2.79 19.22
C TYR A 113 4.34 -3.46 20.50
N LYS A 114 3.04 -3.31 20.74
CA LYS A 114 2.34 -4.01 21.81
C LYS A 114 1.40 -5.04 21.22
N LYS A 115 1.42 -6.23 21.80
CA LYS A 115 0.44 -7.27 21.48
C LYS A 115 -0.93 -6.84 22.02
N ILE A 116 -1.91 -6.73 21.14
CA ILE A 116 -3.29 -6.37 21.47
C ILE A 116 -4.26 -7.47 21.08
N LYS A 117 -5.51 -7.35 21.52
CA LYS A 117 -6.59 -8.20 21.01
C LYS A 117 -6.79 -7.90 19.50
N PRO A 118 -7.06 -8.92 18.68
CA PRO A 118 -7.28 -8.71 17.26
C PRO A 118 -8.37 -7.66 16.99
N ALA A 119 -8.03 -6.66 16.17
CA ALA A 119 -8.90 -5.53 15.84
C ALA A 119 -9.18 -5.46 14.32
N PHE A 120 -9.36 -6.60 13.66
CA PHE A 120 -9.48 -6.70 12.21
C PHE A 120 -10.66 -5.93 11.59
N ASN A 121 -11.68 -5.59 12.38
CA ASN A 121 -12.82 -4.77 11.96
C ASN A 121 -12.51 -3.27 11.94
N ARG A 122 -11.48 -2.83 12.67
CA ARG A 122 -11.02 -1.44 12.76
C ARG A 122 -9.48 -1.38 12.79
N PRO A 123 -8.82 -1.88 11.74
CA PRO A 123 -7.37 -1.82 11.65
C PRO A 123 -6.90 -0.38 11.52
N GLN A 124 -5.71 -0.11 12.03
CA GLN A 124 -5.00 1.15 11.95
C GLN A 124 -3.75 0.97 11.11
N GLU A 125 -3.33 2.02 10.41
CA GLU A 125 -2.09 2.01 9.66
C GLU A 125 -0.92 1.58 10.57
N GLY A 126 -0.06 0.69 10.08
CA GLY A 126 1.04 0.15 10.85
C GLY A 126 0.69 -1.09 11.69
N ASP A 127 -0.59 -1.46 11.81
CA ASP A 127 -0.95 -2.71 12.49
C ASP A 127 -0.32 -3.91 11.82
N ILE A 128 0.17 -4.86 12.61
CA ILE A 128 0.75 -6.10 12.11
C ILE A 128 0.03 -7.27 12.76
N TYR A 129 -0.42 -8.23 11.95
CA TYR A 129 -0.86 -9.52 12.48
C TYR A 129 0.07 -10.64 12.04
N ILE A 130 0.14 -11.65 12.89
CA ILE A 130 0.87 -12.89 12.69
C ILE A 130 -0.12 -14.04 12.80
N ILE A 131 -0.04 -14.98 11.87
CA ILE A 131 -0.69 -16.29 11.97
C ILE A 131 0.36 -17.30 12.43
N GLU A 132 0.03 -18.08 13.45
CA GLU A 132 0.89 -19.17 13.93
C GLU A 132 1.06 -20.27 12.89
N ARG A 133 2.04 -21.15 13.11
CA ARG A 133 2.25 -22.32 12.25
C ARG A 133 1.02 -23.22 12.26
N THR A 134 0.71 -23.80 11.11
CA THR A 134 -0.29 -24.85 10.98
C THR A 134 0.30 -26.07 10.27
N SER A 135 -0.46 -27.17 10.17
CA SER A 135 -0.01 -28.37 9.44
C SER A 135 0.27 -28.09 7.96
N GLY A 136 -0.45 -27.15 7.35
CA GLY A 136 -0.23 -26.72 5.96
C GLY A 136 0.80 -25.60 5.81
N HIS A 137 1.17 -24.92 6.90
CA HIS A 137 1.92 -23.68 6.87
C HIS A 137 3.00 -23.64 7.96
N THR A 138 4.14 -24.27 7.68
CA THR A 138 5.23 -24.52 8.64
C THR A 138 5.99 -23.27 9.08
N TYR A 139 5.85 -22.14 8.37
CA TYR A 139 6.48 -20.86 8.75
C TYR A 139 5.48 -19.84 9.31
N GLY A 140 4.18 -20.14 9.27
CA GLY A 140 3.11 -19.18 9.57
C GLY A 140 2.98 -18.06 8.52
N HIS A 141 2.28 -16.99 8.88
CA HIS A 141 2.10 -15.81 8.02
C HIS A 141 2.25 -14.51 8.82
N ILE A 142 2.65 -13.43 8.15
CA ILE A 142 2.73 -12.10 8.73
C ILE A 142 2.32 -11.06 7.70
N ALA A 143 1.53 -10.08 8.12
CA ALA A 143 1.07 -8.99 7.26
C ALA A 143 0.89 -7.69 8.05
N GLY A 144 1.08 -6.57 7.36
CA GLY A 144 0.87 -5.22 7.87
C GLY A 144 -0.33 -4.54 7.23
N TYR A 145 -1.02 -3.66 7.95
CA TYR A 145 -2.09 -2.81 7.44
C TYR A 145 -1.52 -1.47 7.00
N THR A 146 -1.77 -1.08 5.76
CA THR A 146 -1.16 0.11 5.15
C THR A 146 -2.07 1.34 5.17
N GLY A 147 -3.21 1.26 5.86
CA GLY A 147 -4.30 2.25 5.75
C GLY A 147 -5.32 1.89 4.67
N ASN A 148 -4.87 1.27 3.58
CA ASN A 148 -5.70 0.92 2.40
C ASN A 148 -5.96 -0.59 2.23
N GLY A 149 -5.40 -1.41 3.11
CA GLY A 149 -5.58 -2.87 3.08
C GLY A 149 -4.49 -3.62 3.82
N TRP A 150 -4.62 -4.94 3.80
CA TRP A 150 -3.62 -5.86 4.36
C TRP A 150 -2.60 -6.26 3.30
N PHE A 151 -1.32 -6.11 3.63
CA PHE A 151 -0.20 -6.44 2.76
C PHE A 151 0.80 -7.34 3.47
N SER A 152 1.29 -8.33 2.75
CA SER A 152 2.44 -9.16 3.13
C SER A 152 3.51 -9.02 2.05
N ASP A 153 3.93 -10.13 1.46
CA ASP A 153 4.52 -10.18 0.14
C ASP A 153 3.54 -9.93 -1.01
N PHE A 154 2.24 -9.85 -0.76
CA PHE A 154 1.22 -9.49 -1.74
C PHE A 154 0.08 -8.70 -1.11
N ARG A 155 -0.74 -8.07 -1.94
CA ARG A 155 -1.99 -7.43 -1.48
C ARG A 155 -3.06 -8.48 -1.18
N GLN A 156 -3.54 -8.51 0.06
CA GLN A 156 -4.55 -9.46 0.48
C GLN A 156 -5.96 -8.87 0.39
N LYS A 157 -6.94 -9.72 0.08
CA LYS A 157 -8.36 -9.33 0.11
C LYS A 157 -8.87 -9.13 1.55
N THR A 158 -8.41 -9.97 2.47
CA THR A 158 -8.79 -9.96 3.90
C THR A 158 -7.60 -10.43 4.75
N TYR A 159 -7.74 -10.41 6.09
CA TYR A 159 -6.76 -10.98 7.02
C TYR A 159 -6.80 -12.53 7.09
N ALA A 160 -7.91 -13.12 6.64
CA ALA A 160 -8.14 -14.57 6.64
C ALA A 160 -7.56 -15.20 5.37
N VAL A 161 -6.22 -15.34 5.33
CA VAL A 161 -5.51 -15.91 4.17
C VAL A 161 -5.50 -17.44 4.15
N TYR A 162 -5.64 -18.08 5.31
CA TYR A 162 -5.74 -19.54 5.44
C TYR A 162 -7.21 -19.95 5.54
N LYS A 163 -7.57 -21.07 4.90
CA LYS A 163 -8.93 -21.63 4.91
C LYS A 163 -9.16 -22.63 6.07
N GLU A 164 -8.12 -22.90 6.84
CA GLU A 164 -8.15 -23.81 7.99
C GLU A 164 -9.00 -23.22 9.13
N LYS A 165 -9.58 -24.08 9.97
CA LYS A 165 -10.51 -23.64 11.04
C LYS A 165 -9.77 -23.22 12.32
N ASP A 166 -8.60 -23.79 12.59
CA ASP A 166 -7.87 -23.60 13.86
C ASP A 166 -6.71 -22.60 13.74
N VAL A 167 -6.94 -21.52 12.98
CA VAL A 167 -5.93 -20.48 12.73
C VAL A 167 -5.82 -19.55 13.93
N LYS A 168 -4.64 -19.50 14.55
CA LYS A 168 -4.35 -18.62 15.69
C LYS A 168 -3.69 -17.34 15.22
N TYR A 169 -4.17 -16.21 15.74
CA TYR A 169 -3.68 -14.88 15.40
C TYR A 169 -3.03 -14.22 16.61
N SER A 170 -1.89 -13.57 16.37
CA SER A 170 -1.34 -12.54 17.24
C SER A 170 -1.41 -11.20 16.51
N TYR A 171 -1.78 -10.13 17.21
CA TYR A 171 -1.98 -8.81 16.62
C TYR A 171 -1.17 -7.78 17.39
N TYR A 172 -0.51 -6.88 16.67
CA TYR A 172 0.47 -5.95 17.18
C TYR A 172 0.17 -4.55 16.66
N ARG A 173 0.26 -3.56 17.56
CA ARG A 173 0.06 -2.15 17.27
C ARG A 173 1.10 -1.32 18.00
N LEU A 174 1.60 -0.27 17.35
CA LEU A 174 2.42 0.75 18.01
C LEU A 174 1.50 1.73 18.74
N ASP A 175 1.80 2.03 20.00
CA ASP A 175 1.10 3.09 20.71
C ASP A 175 1.49 4.43 20.06
N SER A 176 0.48 5.18 19.64
CA SER A 176 0.62 6.51 19.02
C SER A 176 0.67 7.62 20.07
#